data_AF-A0A9X1QFS8-F1
#
_entry.id   AF-A0A9X1QFS8-F1
#
_cell.length_a   1.000
_cell.length_b   1.000
_cell.length_c   1.000
_cell.angle_alpha   90.00
_cell.angle_beta   90.00
_cell.angle_gamma   90.00
#
_symmetry.space_group_name_H-M   'P 1'
#
loop_
_entity.id
_entity.type
_entity.pdbx_description
1 polymer ?
#
loop_
_entity_poly.entity_id
_entity_poly.type
_entity_poly.pdbx_seq_one_letter_code
_entity_poly.pdbx_strand_id
1 'polypeptide(L)'
;MEIPIKYLGTPGSIKINNIAYAGSYQLACGKTPITVSVPAVTNATSYVWSYPAGWSHSGSGNTITVTPAAGSGGVIKVVASRSDVPGLATSSQLTITRPLPTVPTINSGPILLCAPKDITASANNATSYNWVASGGITVSSPGSTNMAHLTGVSDGTVKVSATNSVCGVTTAYSTPVQVKRSAPLPGALLVTENGGGSPDFMCNGAGVSLNAYTSEPETKFSVWTTSDPANTIINSNGGTAYFNSYVNNCYGVDVTASNCFGSVKKGVTICVDNCLEDGPVYEIYPNPAKDFIYITFENKVENDVLPEMVKLFSEASTKEVKSVSAEEFVVTDDLNDKKTISITVSDLPRGTFYLQIIHNKKAGENVRVVLN
;
A
#
# COMPACT_ATOMS: atom_id res chain seq x y z
N MET A 1 2.31 68.87 -33.44
CA MET A 1 1.57 67.90 -32.60
C MET A 1 2.08 66.53 -32.99
N GLU A 2 3.07 66.01 -32.28
CA GLU A 2 3.55 64.63 -32.51
C GLU A 2 2.51 63.68 -31.94
N ILE A 3 2.03 62.73 -32.76
CA ILE A 3 1.12 61.68 -32.31
C ILE A 3 1.98 60.67 -31.52
N PRO A 4 1.78 60.47 -30.21
CA PRO A 4 2.55 59.51 -29.46
C PRO A 4 2.28 58.11 -30.00
N ILE A 5 3.31 57.44 -30.51
CA ILE A 5 3.23 56.06 -31.00
C ILE A 5 2.98 55.15 -29.79
N LYS A 6 1.73 54.70 -29.64
CA LYS A 6 1.29 53.80 -28.54
C LYS A 6 1.58 52.31 -28.80
N TYR A 7 2.18 51.98 -29.93
CA TYR A 7 2.43 50.59 -30.31
C TYR A 7 3.85 50.14 -29.93
N LEU A 8 3.93 49.02 -29.22
CA LEU A 8 5.16 48.30 -28.91
C LEU A 8 4.99 46.86 -29.42
N GLY A 9 5.96 46.37 -30.21
CA GLY A 9 5.96 44.99 -30.65
C GLY A 9 6.16 44.00 -29.49
N THR A 10 5.95 42.71 -29.73
CA THR A 10 6.25 41.66 -28.74
C THR A 10 7.61 41.02 -29.07
N PRO A 11 8.50 40.81 -28.08
CA PRO A 11 9.70 40.02 -28.29
C PRO A 11 9.37 38.65 -28.88
N GLY A 12 10.12 38.24 -29.91
CA GLY A 12 10.02 36.89 -30.46
C GLY A 12 10.51 35.83 -29.48
N SER A 13 10.62 34.59 -29.97
CA SER A 13 11.22 33.49 -29.20
C SER A 13 12.65 33.85 -28.77
N ILE A 14 12.96 33.57 -27.50
CA ILE A 14 14.30 33.74 -26.96
C ILE A 14 15.24 32.77 -27.68
N LYS A 15 16.39 33.30 -28.11
CA LYS A 15 17.47 32.56 -28.75
C LYS A 15 18.57 32.26 -27.75
N ILE A 16 19.09 31.03 -27.78
CA ILE A 16 20.32 30.65 -27.08
C ILE A 16 21.36 30.32 -28.15
N ASN A 17 22.50 31.01 -28.12
CA ASN A 17 23.56 30.89 -29.13
C ASN A 17 23.02 30.94 -30.57
N ASN A 18 22.14 31.93 -30.82
CA ASN A 18 21.45 32.21 -32.09
C ASN A 18 20.36 31.22 -32.54
N ILE A 19 20.05 30.18 -31.76
CA ILE A 19 18.96 29.24 -32.05
C ILE A 19 17.74 29.61 -31.22
N ALA A 20 16.57 29.78 -31.86
CA ALA A 20 15.32 30.14 -31.19
C ALA A 20 14.65 28.93 -30.52
N TYR A 21 14.15 29.12 -29.29
CA TYR A 21 13.44 28.09 -28.52
C TYR A 21 12.08 28.61 -28.05
N ALA A 22 11.11 27.71 -27.93
CA ALA A 22 9.77 28.00 -27.41
C ALA A 22 9.42 27.06 -26.25
N GLY A 23 8.72 27.58 -25.25
CA GLY A 23 8.32 26.82 -24.06
C GLY A 23 9.49 26.52 -23.13
N SER A 24 10.25 25.47 -23.44
CA SER A 24 11.38 25.00 -22.62
C SER A 24 12.61 24.62 -23.42
N TYR A 25 13.78 24.79 -22.81
CA TYR A 25 15.06 24.33 -23.33
C TYR A 25 15.88 23.67 -22.21
N GLN A 26 16.41 22.47 -22.49
CA GLN A 26 17.26 21.76 -21.54
C GLN A 26 18.72 22.18 -21.73
N LEU A 27 19.24 22.99 -20.82
CA LEU A 27 20.63 23.46 -20.86
C LEU A 27 21.54 22.51 -20.07
N ALA A 28 22.61 22.03 -20.70
CA ALA A 28 23.61 21.19 -20.04
C ALA A 28 24.17 21.89 -18.79
N CYS A 29 24.38 21.12 -17.71
CA CYS A 29 24.91 21.65 -16.46
C CYS A 29 26.30 22.29 -16.62
N GLY A 30 26.66 23.12 -15.65
CA GLY A 30 27.92 23.85 -15.63
C GLY A 30 27.72 25.37 -15.72
N LYS A 31 28.85 26.07 -15.84
CA LYS A 31 28.92 27.55 -15.75
C LYS A 31 29.37 28.21 -17.05
N THR A 32 29.35 27.48 -18.17
CA THR A 32 29.77 28.03 -19.46
C THR A 32 28.83 29.16 -19.87
N PRO A 33 29.34 30.39 -20.13
CA PRO A 33 28.52 31.50 -20.59
C PRO A 33 27.80 31.17 -21.90
N ILE A 34 26.57 31.64 -22.04
CA ILE A 34 25.77 31.51 -23.25
C ILE A 34 25.26 32.88 -23.70
N THR A 35 25.13 33.07 -25.01
CA THR A 35 24.51 34.26 -25.57
C THR A 35 23.01 34.07 -25.63
N VAL A 36 22.27 35.01 -25.06
CA VAL A 36 20.80 35.03 -25.07
C VAL A 36 20.33 36.27 -25.81
N SER A 37 19.41 36.10 -26.75
CA SER A 37 18.90 37.23 -27.53
C SER A 37 17.44 37.09 -27.94
N VAL A 38 16.85 38.20 -28.34
CA VAL A 38 15.60 38.25 -29.11
C VAL A 38 15.82 39.11 -30.36
N PRO A 39 15.05 38.89 -31.44
CA PRO A 39 14.98 39.87 -32.52
C PRO A 39 14.65 41.26 -31.96
N ALA A 40 15.20 42.31 -32.56
CA ALA A 40 14.89 43.67 -32.15
C ALA A 40 13.38 43.91 -32.22
N VAL A 41 12.82 44.41 -31.12
CA VAL A 41 11.39 44.68 -30.98
C VAL A 41 11.08 46.06 -31.52
N THR A 42 10.16 46.12 -32.49
CA THR A 42 9.68 47.37 -33.07
C THR A 42 9.25 48.34 -31.96
N ASN A 43 9.80 49.56 -32.00
CA ASN A 43 9.55 50.66 -31.07
C ASN A 43 10.06 50.48 -29.63
N ALA A 44 10.76 49.40 -29.29
CA ALA A 44 11.35 49.23 -27.95
C ALA A 44 12.60 50.10 -27.77
N THR A 45 12.71 50.80 -26.64
CA THR A 45 13.89 51.59 -26.28
C THR A 45 14.67 50.99 -25.11
N SER A 46 14.08 50.05 -24.38
CA SER A 46 14.71 49.38 -23.24
C SER A 46 14.35 47.89 -23.20
N TYR A 47 15.31 47.09 -22.73
CA TYR A 47 15.17 45.66 -22.51
C TYR A 47 15.66 45.33 -21.11
N VAL A 48 14.81 44.71 -20.31
CA VAL A 48 15.15 44.21 -18.98
C VAL A 48 15.07 42.70 -18.99
N TRP A 49 16.18 42.06 -18.58
CA TRP A 49 16.28 40.62 -18.50
C TRP A 49 16.20 40.15 -17.06
N SER A 50 15.43 39.08 -16.83
CA SER A 50 15.51 38.28 -15.61
C SER A 50 15.89 36.85 -15.95
N TYR A 51 16.56 36.19 -15.01
CA TYR A 51 17.14 34.87 -15.18
C TYR A 51 17.13 34.12 -13.85
N PRO A 52 17.38 32.80 -13.84
CA PRO A 52 17.32 32.00 -12.63
C PRO A 52 18.29 32.48 -11.53
N ALA A 53 17.93 32.22 -10.27
CA ALA A 53 18.75 32.60 -9.13
C ALA A 53 20.18 32.01 -9.22
N GLY A 54 21.16 32.82 -8.84
CA GLY A 54 22.58 32.46 -8.88
C GLY A 54 23.25 32.56 -10.25
N TRP A 55 22.50 32.87 -11.31
CA TRP A 55 23.08 33.22 -12.60
C TRP A 55 23.58 34.67 -12.57
N SER A 56 24.53 34.99 -13.44
CA SER A 56 25.01 36.35 -13.69
C SER A 56 24.85 36.71 -15.16
N HIS A 57 24.92 38.00 -15.49
CA HIS A 57 24.86 38.45 -16.86
C HIS A 57 25.79 39.64 -17.10
N SER A 58 26.10 39.88 -18.37
CA SER A 58 26.77 41.06 -18.86
C SER A 58 26.15 41.52 -20.19
N GLY A 59 26.28 42.81 -20.48
CA GLY A 59 25.68 43.42 -21.66
C GLY A 59 24.26 43.94 -21.41
N SER A 60 23.66 44.51 -22.44
CA SER A 60 22.36 45.19 -22.37
C SER A 60 21.67 45.18 -23.73
N GLY A 61 20.38 45.49 -23.75
CA GLY A 61 19.58 45.54 -24.99
C GLY A 61 18.97 44.19 -25.34
N ASN A 62 18.73 43.96 -26.63
CA ASN A 62 18.05 42.75 -27.11
C ASN A 62 18.96 41.50 -27.16
N THR A 63 20.25 41.64 -26.82
CA THR A 63 21.23 40.54 -26.70
C THR A 63 22.05 40.74 -25.44
N ILE A 64 22.20 39.68 -24.64
CA ILE A 64 23.04 39.64 -23.45
C ILE A 64 23.84 38.35 -23.41
N THR A 65 24.90 38.33 -22.63
CA THR A 65 25.58 37.08 -22.24
C THR A 65 25.16 36.73 -20.83
N VAL A 66 24.70 35.51 -20.60
CA VAL A 66 24.39 35.00 -19.26
C VAL A 66 25.34 33.88 -18.89
N THR A 67 25.82 33.92 -17.65
CA THR A 67 26.65 32.87 -17.07
C THR A 67 25.81 32.08 -16.08
N PRO A 68 25.50 30.81 -16.40
CA PRO A 68 24.65 29.99 -15.55
C PRO A 68 25.29 29.61 -14.21
N ALA A 69 24.44 29.39 -13.20
CA ALA A 69 24.79 28.55 -12.06
C ALA A 69 24.81 27.07 -12.47
N ALA A 70 25.63 26.26 -11.78
CA ALA A 70 25.96 24.89 -12.18
C ALA A 70 24.73 23.97 -12.35
N GLY A 71 23.78 24.03 -11.41
CA GLY A 71 22.60 23.15 -11.38
C GLY A 71 21.24 23.87 -11.36
N SER A 72 21.21 25.20 -11.27
CA SER A 72 19.93 25.93 -11.20
C SER A 72 19.27 26.06 -12.58
N GLY A 73 18.06 25.54 -12.71
CA GLY A 73 17.11 25.87 -13.79
C GLY A 73 16.15 26.99 -13.36
N GLY A 74 15.23 27.38 -14.25
CA GLY A 74 14.25 28.42 -13.98
C GLY A 74 13.82 29.15 -15.25
N VAL A 75 13.34 30.37 -15.14
CA VAL A 75 12.85 31.14 -16.29
C VAL A 75 13.85 32.22 -16.68
N ILE A 76 14.18 32.30 -17.97
CA ILE A 76 14.75 33.51 -18.57
C ILE A 76 13.59 34.30 -19.17
N LYS A 77 13.46 35.57 -18.79
CA LYS A 77 12.41 36.46 -19.30
C LYS A 77 13.02 37.76 -19.77
N VAL A 78 12.58 38.24 -20.92
CA VAL A 78 12.88 39.57 -21.43
C VAL A 78 11.62 40.41 -21.43
N VAL A 79 11.73 41.62 -20.91
CA VAL A 79 10.70 42.64 -20.98
C VAL A 79 11.23 43.75 -21.87
N ALA A 80 10.63 43.91 -23.05
CA ALA A 80 10.85 45.07 -23.90
C ALA A 80 9.89 46.17 -23.47
N SER A 81 10.36 47.42 -23.41
CA SER A 81 9.55 48.56 -22.99
C SER A 81 9.93 49.83 -23.74
N ARG A 82 9.02 50.81 -23.66
CA ARG A 82 9.27 52.19 -24.07
C ARG A 82 9.51 53.06 -22.84
N SER A 83 10.73 53.57 -22.70
CA SER A 83 11.13 54.44 -21.59
C SER A 83 10.38 55.78 -21.57
N ASP A 84 9.89 56.23 -22.72
CA ASP A 84 9.10 57.46 -22.89
C ASP A 84 7.60 57.27 -22.61
N VAL A 85 7.12 56.01 -22.51
CA VAL A 85 5.71 55.69 -22.26
C VAL A 85 5.58 54.76 -21.04
N PRO A 86 5.36 55.31 -19.84
CA PRO A 86 5.23 54.51 -18.61
C PRO A 86 4.18 53.40 -18.72
N GLY A 87 4.55 52.18 -18.31
CA GLY A 87 3.66 51.02 -18.31
C GLY A 87 3.51 50.30 -19.65
N LEU A 88 4.05 50.83 -20.76
CA LEU A 88 4.02 50.13 -22.05
C LEU A 88 5.18 49.15 -22.16
N ALA A 89 4.89 47.87 -21.90
CA ALA A 89 5.86 46.79 -21.96
C ALA A 89 5.26 45.49 -22.51
N THR A 90 6.09 44.71 -23.19
CA THR A 90 5.77 43.37 -23.70
C THR A 90 6.88 42.41 -23.30
N SER A 91 6.59 41.11 -23.22
CA SER A 91 7.58 40.16 -22.74
C SER A 91 7.53 38.82 -23.45
N SER A 92 8.68 38.15 -23.47
CA SER A 92 8.83 36.76 -23.87
C SER A 92 9.61 36.02 -22.79
N GLN A 93 9.38 34.72 -22.67
CA GLN A 93 10.03 33.89 -21.66
C GLN A 93 10.37 32.51 -22.20
N LEU A 94 11.41 31.92 -21.62
CA LEU A 94 11.90 30.59 -21.91
C LEU A 94 12.22 29.87 -20.61
N THR A 95 11.65 28.69 -20.43
CA THR A 95 11.94 27.84 -19.26
C THR A 95 13.23 27.06 -19.52
N ILE A 96 14.21 27.21 -18.64
CA ILE A 96 15.46 26.45 -18.67
C ILE A 96 15.36 25.28 -17.70
N THR A 97 15.48 24.06 -18.23
CA THR A 97 15.61 22.84 -17.44
C THR A 97 17.06 22.35 -17.43
N ARG A 98 17.40 21.53 -16.42
CA ARG A 98 18.75 20.96 -16.24
C ARG A 98 18.65 19.44 -16.16
N PRO A 99 19.65 18.69 -16.67
CA PRO A 99 19.71 17.24 -16.52
C PRO A 99 20.14 16.87 -15.10
N LEU A 100 19.28 17.15 -14.11
CA LEU A 100 19.55 16.86 -12.71
C LEU A 100 19.47 15.35 -12.44
N PRO A 101 20.23 14.83 -11.45
CA PRO A 101 20.15 13.45 -11.06
C PRO A 101 18.77 13.14 -10.48
N THR A 102 18.20 11.98 -10.80
CA THR A 102 16.97 11.50 -10.14
C THR A 102 17.30 10.78 -8.85
N VAL A 103 16.36 10.80 -7.88
CA VAL A 103 16.50 9.97 -6.67
C VAL A 103 16.71 8.52 -7.11
N PRO A 104 17.73 7.81 -6.60
CA PRO A 104 17.99 6.46 -7.05
C PRO A 104 16.94 5.46 -6.57
N THR A 105 16.79 4.38 -7.34
CA THR A 105 16.07 3.18 -6.93
C THR A 105 17.07 2.05 -6.75
N ILE A 106 17.05 1.38 -5.60
CA ILE A 106 17.82 0.14 -5.39
C ILE A 106 17.09 -0.99 -6.14
N ASN A 107 17.79 -1.70 -7.01
CA ASN A 107 17.25 -2.75 -7.86
C ASN A 107 17.12 -4.08 -7.09
N SER A 108 16.57 -4.03 -5.88
CA SER A 108 16.33 -5.17 -5.00
C SER A 108 15.14 -4.90 -4.10
N GLY A 109 14.35 -5.94 -3.84
CA GLY A 109 13.41 -5.95 -2.71
C GLY A 109 14.13 -6.19 -1.37
N PRO A 110 13.38 -6.51 -0.30
CA PRO A 110 13.95 -6.94 0.98
C PRO A 110 14.96 -8.08 0.79
N ILE A 111 16.09 -7.99 1.49
CA ILE A 111 17.24 -8.90 1.30
C ILE A 111 17.39 -9.79 2.52
N LEU A 112 17.53 -11.11 2.31
CA LEU A 112 18.13 -12.01 3.29
C LEU A 112 19.62 -12.16 2.97
N LEU A 113 20.50 -11.66 3.83
CA LEU A 113 21.93 -11.60 3.54
C LEU A 113 22.66 -12.82 4.10
N CYS A 114 22.41 -14.02 3.58
CA CYS A 114 23.04 -15.28 4.03
C CYS A 114 24.57 -15.29 3.85
N ALA A 115 25.02 -14.67 2.76
CA ALA A 115 26.41 -14.47 2.40
C ALA A 115 26.58 -13.03 1.86
N PRO A 116 27.81 -12.51 1.74
CA PRO A 116 28.05 -11.22 1.10
C PRO A 116 27.39 -11.15 -0.28
N LYS A 117 26.83 -9.99 -0.63
CA LYS A 117 26.01 -9.82 -1.84
C LYS A 117 26.22 -8.45 -2.48
N ASP A 118 26.30 -8.42 -3.80
CA ASP A 118 26.29 -7.18 -4.56
C ASP A 118 24.87 -6.75 -4.90
N ILE A 119 24.62 -5.45 -4.76
CA ILE A 119 23.38 -4.79 -5.15
C ILE A 119 23.67 -3.64 -6.11
N THR A 120 22.68 -3.27 -6.91
CA THR A 120 22.79 -2.13 -7.82
C THR A 120 21.67 -1.12 -7.60
N ALA A 121 21.90 0.11 -8.02
CA ALA A 121 20.88 1.15 -8.11
C ALA A 121 20.85 1.76 -9.51
N SER A 122 19.75 2.46 -9.79
CA SER A 122 19.54 3.22 -11.03
C SER A 122 19.11 4.65 -10.71
N ALA A 123 19.73 5.62 -11.37
CA ALA A 123 19.36 7.03 -11.36
C ALA A 123 19.75 7.67 -12.69
N ASN A 124 18.83 8.46 -13.28
CA ASN A 124 19.12 9.22 -14.48
C ASN A 124 20.08 10.36 -14.14
N ASN A 125 20.96 10.72 -15.08
CA ASN A 125 21.93 11.81 -14.95
C ASN A 125 22.83 11.74 -13.70
N ALA A 126 23.00 10.58 -13.08
CA ALA A 126 23.93 10.40 -11.97
C ALA A 126 25.35 10.16 -12.49
N THR A 127 26.34 10.81 -11.88
CA THR A 127 27.77 10.57 -12.12
C THR A 127 28.42 9.76 -11.02
N SER A 128 27.84 9.76 -9.81
CA SER A 128 28.30 8.97 -8.67
C SER A 128 27.16 8.67 -7.70
N TYR A 129 27.38 7.66 -6.86
CA TYR A 129 26.43 7.18 -5.86
C TYR A 129 27.09 7.13 -4.49
N ASN A 130 26.32 7.49 -3.46
CA ASN A 130 26.72 7.41 -2.07
C ASN A 130 25.79 6.45 -1.34
N TRP A 131 26.34 5.29 -0.98
CA TRP A 131 25.63 4.21 -0.30
C TRP A 131 25.83 4.34 1.21
N VAL A 132 24.75 4.21 1.97
CA VAL A 132 24.77 4.28 3.42
C VAL A 132 23.95 3.13 3.98
N ALA A 133 24.52 2.45 4.98
CA ALA A 133 23.84 1.40 5.74
C ALA A 133 23.58 1.84 7.18
N SER A 134 22.66 1.16 7.85
CA SER A 134 22.36 1.33 9.28
C SER A 134 22.16 -0.03 9.96
N GLY A 135 22.17 -0.06 11.29
CA GLY A 135 22.09 -1.30 12.06
C GLY A 135 23.40 -2.10 12.00
N GLY A 136 23.31 -3.42 11.85
CA GLY A 136 24.47 -4.32 11.73
C GLY A 136 24.99 -4.51 10.31
N ILE A 137 24.52 -3.71 9.35
CA ILE A 137 24.84 -3.85 7.92
C ILE A 137 25.98 -2.91 7.54
N THR A 138 26.90 -3.43 6.75
CA THR A 138 28.03 -2.70 6.17
C THR A 138 27.90 -2.68 4.66
N VAL A 139 28.18 -1.52 4.05
CA VAL A 139 28.11 -1.32 2.61
C VAL A 139 29.40 -0.68 2.10
N SER A 140 29.94 -1.19 1.02
CA SER A 140 31.12 -0.62 0.34
C SER A 140 30.85 -0.48 -1.15
N SER A 141 31.18 0.68 -1.73
CA SER A 141 31.10 0.93 -3.17
C SER A 141 32.39 1.60 -3.64
N PRO A 142 33.42 0.81 -4.02
CA PRO A 142 34.65 1.34 -4.56
C PRO A 142 34.37 2.21 -5.79
N GLY A 143 34.91 3.43 -5.82
CA GLY A 143 34.69 4.38 -6.91
C GLY A 143 33.31 5.04 -6.94
N SER A 144 32.48 4.89 -5.90
CA SER A 144 31.15 5.52 -5.80
C SER A 144 30.25 5.18 -6.99
N THR A 145 30.25 3.90 -7.38
CA THR A 145 29.52 3.40 -8.54
C THR A 145 28.06 3.09 -8.20
N ASN A 146 27.25 2.82 -9.22
CA ASN A 146 25.88 2.37 -9.04
C ASN A 146 25.77 0.94 -8.46
N MET A 147 26.89 0.32 -8.09
CA MET A 147 26.96 -1.00 -7.48
C MET A 147 27.58 -0.89 -6.08
N ALA A 148 27.09 -1.70 -5.14
CA ALA A 148 27.62 -1.78 -3.79
C ALA A 148 27.64 -3.21 -3.27
N HIS A 149 28.67 -3.50 -2.50
CA HIS A 149 28.87 -4.77 -1.83
C HIS A 149 28.34 -4.70 -0.39
N LEU A 150 27.46 -5.63 -0.03
CA LEU A 150 26.87 -5.74 1.30
C LEU A 150 27.49 -6.87 2.12
N THR A 151 27.80 -6.55 3.36
CA THR A 151 28.15 -7.49 4.44
C THR A 151 27.40 -7.10 5.71
N GLY A 152 27.53 -7.86 6.79
CA GLY A 152 26.94 -7.47 8.07
C GLY A 152 26.94 -8.58 9.11
N VAL A 153 26.50 -8.23 10.32
CA VAL A 153 26.45 -9.13 11.48
C VAL A 153 25.06 -9.23 12.11
N SER A 154 24.18 -8.26 11.87
CA SER A 154 22.78 -8.25 12.32
C SER A 154 21.91 -7.44 11.36
N ASP A 155 20.60 -7.41 11.63
CA ASP A 155 19.62 -6.73 10.78
C ASP A 155 19.92 -5.23 10.63
N GLY A 156 19.44 -4.66 9.52
CA GLY A 156 19.58 -3.24 9.26
C GLY A 156 19.00 -2.85 7.91
N THR A 157 19.46 -1.71 7.40
CA THR A 157 18.96 -1.15 6.15
C THR A 157 20.07 -0.65 5.28
N VAL A 158 19.84 -0.58 3.97
CA VAL A 158 20.69 0.15 3.03
C VAL A 158 19.86 1.17 2.24
N LYS A 159 20.45 2.34 1.99
CA LYS A 159 19.89 3.39 1.13
C LYS A 159 21.00 4.07 0.33
N VAL A 160 20.64 4.77 -0.74
CA VAL A 160 21.62 5.40 -1.64
C VAL A 160 21.14 6.75 -2.15
N SER A 161 22.04 7.72 -2.27
CA SER A 161 21.81 8.99 -2.96
C SER A 161 22.70 9.09 -4.20
N ALA A 162 22.22 9.72 -5.27
CA ALA A 162 23.00 10.02 -6.47
C ALA A 162 23.46 11.48 -6.52
N THR A 163 24.62 11.71 -7.11
CA THR A 163 25.20 13.02 -7.37
C THR A 163 25.47 13.18 -8.86
N ASN A 164 25.24 14.38 -9.40
CA ASN A 164 25.79 14.82 -10.68
C ASN A 164 26.86 15.88 -10.41
N SER A 165 28.12 15.53 -10.61
CA SER A 165 29.27 16.39 -10.31
C SER A 165 29.33 17.64 -11.19
N VAL A 166 28.83 17.57 -12.43
CA VAL A 166 28.79 18.70 -13.36
C VAL A 166 27.72 19.71 -12.92
N CYS A 167 26.56 19.24 -12.48
CA CYS A 167 25.50 20.09 -11.92
C CYS A 167 25.83 20.56 -10.50
N GLY A 168 26.69 19.84 -9.78
CA GLY A 168 26.97 20.08 -8.36
C GLY A 168 25.75 19.81 -7.48
N VAL A 169 24.90 18.84 -7.87
CA VAL A 169 23.64 18.53 -7.18
C VAL A 169 23.67 17.08 -6.69
N THR A 170 23.26 16.89 -5.44
CA THR A 170 23.03 15.58 -4.82
C THR A 170 21.56 15.42 -4.48
N THR A 171 21.03 14.25 -4.75
CA THR A 171 19.63 13.88 -4.49
C THR A 171 19.41 13.53 -3.02
N ALA A 172 18.14 13.47 -2.62
CA ALA A 172 17.77 12.76 -1.39
C ALA A 172 18.13 11.26 -1.51
N TYR A 173 18.18 10.57 -0.37
CA TYR A 173 18.34 9.13 -0.36
C TYR A 173 17.11 8.41 -0.94
N SER A 174 17.33 7.23 -1.51
CA SER A 174 16.30 6.27 -1.91
C SER A 174 15.41 5.86 -0.74
N THR A 175 14.29 5.21 -1.04
CA THR A 175 13.60 4.39 -0.05
C THR A 175 14.57 3.35 0.52
N PRO A 176 14.58 3.12 1.85
CA PRO A 176 15.48 2.13 2.46
C PRO A 176 15.07 0.71 2.08
N VAL A 177 16.04 -0.13 1.74
CA VAL A 177 15.86 -1.57 1.60
C VAL A 177 16.22 -2.25 2.91
N GLN A 178 15.32 -3.09 3.42
CA GLN A 178 15.55 -3.91 4.60
C GLN A 178 16.52 -5.04 4.27
N VAL A 179 17.51 -5.24 5.13
CA VAL A 179 18.51 -6.31 5.00
C VAL A 179 18.50 -7.11 6.29
N LYS A 180 18.13 -8.38 6.17
CA LYS A 180 17.97 -9.31 7.28
C LYS A 180 19.16 -10.24 7.41
N ARG A 181 19.63 -10.39 8.64
CA ARG A 181 20.65 -11.33 9.13
C ARG A 181 20.23 -12.04 10.42
N SER A 182 18.95 -12.31 10.55
CA SER A 182 18.36 -13.04 11.67
C SER A 182 17.39 -14.12 11.18
N ALA A 183 17.08 -15.06 12.08
CA ALA A 183 16.03 -16.05 11.83
C ALA A 183 14.68 -15.35 11.60
N PRO A 184 13.68 -16.02 10.98
CA PRO A 184 12.36 -15.44 10.83
C PRO A 184 11.78 -15.04 12.20
N LEU A 185 11.03 -13.93 12.24
CA LEU A 185 10.43 -13.45 13.49
C LEU A 185 9.03 -14.07 13.66
N PRO A 186 8.65 -14.61 14.84
CA PRO A 186 7.32 -15.19 15.06
C PRO A 186 6.17 -14.24 14.73
N GLY A 187 6.35 -12.93 14.97
CA GLY A 187 5.34 -11.91 14.72
C GLY A 187 5.09 -11.62 13.24
N ALA A 188 6.04 -11.95 12.36
CA ALA A 188 5.88 -11.81 10.91
C ALA A 188 5.19 -13.03 10.27
N LEU A 189 5.00 -14.10 11.04
CA LEU A 189 4.37 -15.34 10.59
C LEU A 189 2.87 -15.32 10.88
N LEU A 190 2.10 -15.68 9.87
CA LEU A 190 0.65 -15.83 9.93
C LEU A 190 0.28 -17.26 9.54
N VAL A 191 -0.73 -17.81 10.21
CA VAL A 191 -1.36 -19.09 9.85
C VAL A 191 -2.86 -18.83 9.74
N THR A 192 -3.48 -19.21 8.63
CA THR A 192 -4.91 -19.01 8.37
C THR A 192 -5.56 -20.27 7.84
N GLU A 193 -6.88 -20.33 7.92
CA GLU A 193 -7.67 -21.34 7.19
C GLU A 193 -7.69 -21.06 5.68
N ASN A 194 -7.98 -22.10 4.88
CA ASN A 194 -8.33 -21.95 3.46
C ASN A 194 -9.59 -21.09 3.32
N GLY A 195 -9.45 -19.89 2.75
CA GLY A 195 -10.54 -18.92 2.61
C GLY A 195 -10.38 -17.66 3.48
N GLY A 196 -9.37 -17.64 4.35
CA GLY A 196 -9.10 -16.52 5.27
C GLY A 196 -9.86 -16.66 6.59
N GLY A 197 -9.26 -16.16 7.68
CA GLY A 197 -9.79 -16.33 9.04
C GLY A 197 -8.83 -17.06 9.97
N SER A 198 -9.12 -17.00 11.28
CA SER A 198 -8.33 -17.68 12.31
C SER A 198 -8.80 -19.13 12.48
N PRO A 199 -7.89 -20.13 12.48
CA PRO A 199 -8.24 -21.54 12.56
C PRO A 199 -8.63 -22.02 13.96
N ASP A 200 -9.32 -21.19 14.73
CA ASP A 200 -9.43 -21.39 16.18
C ASP A 200 -10.37 -22.55 16.57
N PHE A 201 -11.19 -23.03 15.64
CA PHE A 201 -12.22 -24.02 15.90
C PHE A 201 -12.50 -24.92 14.68
N MET A 202 -12.76 -26.21 14.90
CA MET A 202 -13.30 -27.11 13.88
C MET A 202 -14.27 -28.15 14.45
N CYS A 203 -15.17 -28.65 13.61
CA CYS A 203 -16.02 -29.78 13.93
C CYS A 203 -15.20 -31.07 14.02
N ASN A 204 -15.53 -31.91 15.00
CA ASN A 204 -15.03 -33.28 15.11
C ASN A 204 -15.10 -33.99 13.75
N GLY A 205 -13.96 -34.47 13.26
CA GLY A 205 -13.87 -35.20 12.00
C GLY A 205 -13.93 -34.39 10.70
N ALA A 206 -14.28 -33.09 10.71
CA ALA A 206 -14.39 -32.29 9.47
C ALA A 206 -13.03 -31.96 8.83
N GLY A 207 -12.04 -31.70 9.68
CA GLY A 207 -10.72 -31.22 9.31
C GLY A 207 -10.68 -29.78 8.80
N VAL A 208 -9.49 -29.20 8.82
CA VAL A 208 -9.21 -27.81 8.44
C VAL A 208 -7.93 -27.77 7.61
N SER A 209 -7.96 -26.97 6.55
CA SER A 209 -6.76 -26.71 5.75
C SER A 209 -6.13 -25.40 6.19
N LEU A 210 -4.83 -25.43 6.46
CA LEU A 210 -4.03 -24.36 7.00
C LEU A 210 -3.01 -23.87 5.96
N ASN A 211 -2.80 -22.55 5.93
CA ASN A 211 -1.74 -21.92 5.15
C ASN A 211 -0.89 -21.00 6.02
N ALA A 212 0.43 -21.12 5.90
CA ALA A 212 1.40 -20.27 6.55
C ALA A 212 1.93 -19.21 5.58
N TYR A 213 2.01 -17.96 6.06
CA TYR A 213 2.46 -16.80 5.28
C TYR A 213 3.49 -15.99 6.05
N THR A 214 4.36 -15.30 5.30
CA THR A 214 5.30 -14.33 5.82
C THR A 214 5.72 -13.33 4.75
N SER A 215 6.02 -12.10 5.16
CA SER A 215 6.65 -11.08 4.31
C SER A 215 8.18 -11.13 4.38
N GLU A 216 8.74 -12.00 5.22
CA GLU A 216 10.18 -12.15 5.43
C GLU A 216 10.87 -12.78 4.21
N PRO A 217 11.94 -12.17 3.67
CA PRO A 217 12.58 -12.65 2.46
C PRO A 217 13.14 -14.06 2.62
N GLU A 218 13.00 -14.87 1.57
CA GLU A 218 13.60 -16.21 1.44
C GLU A 218 13.28 -17.17 2.61
N THR A 219 12.17 -16.95 3.30
CA THR A 219 11.70 -17.84 4.38
C THR A 219 10.99 -19.07 3.80
N LYS A 220 11.35 -20.25 4.30
CA LYS A 220 10.73 -21.53 3.92
C LYS A 220 9.96 -22.11 5.08
N PHE A 221 8.80 -22.68 4.80
CA PHE A 221 8.03 -23.45 5.77
C PHE A 221 8.32 -24.93 5.60
N SER A 222 8.31 -25.67 6.71
CA SER A 222 8.71 -27.08 6.71
C SER A 222 7.80 -27.92 7.61
N VAL A 223 8.29 -28.33 8.78
CA VAL A 223 7.63 -29.29 9.65
C VAL A 223 6.44 -28.64 10.35
N TRP A 224 5.30 -29.32 10.25
CA TRP A 224 4.13 -29.06 11.09
C TRP A 224 4.06 -30.08 12.23
N THR A 225 3.84 -29.62 13.45
CA THR A 225 3.70 -30.48 14.63
C THR A 225 2.43 -30.15 15.39
N THR A 226 1.82 -31.16 16.00
CA THR A 226 0.68 -31.00 16.90
C THR A 226 1.08 -31.27 18.35
N SER A 227 0.38 -30.67 19.30
CA SER A 227 0.63 -30.88 20.74
C SER A 227 0.30 -32.30 21.21
N ASP A 228 -0.53 -33.03 20.45
CA ASP A 228 -0.88 -34.44 20.69
C ASP A 228 -0.95 -35.22 19.37
N PRO A 229 0.20 -35.69 18.85
CA PRO A 229 0.27 -36.42 17.59
C PRO A 229 -0.49 -37.75 17.58
N ALA A 230 -0.83 -38.33 18.74
CA ALA A 230 -1.53 -39.61 18.81
C ALA A 230 -3.02 -39.47 18.45
N ASN A 231 -3.62 -38.31 18.72
CA ASN A 231 -5.05 -38.03 18.50
C ASN A 231 -5.31 -37.07 17.33
N THR A 232 -4.28 -36.72 16.57
CA THR A 232 -4.39 -35.78 15.44
C THR A 232 -3.82 -36.38 14.16
N ILE A 233 -4.43 -36.02 13.04
CA ILE A 233 -3.92 -36.29 11.70
C ILE A 233 -3.42 -34.98 11.14
N ILE A 234 -2.14 -34.94 10.73
CA ILE A 234 -1.57 -33.78 10.05
C ILE A 234 -0.83 -34.21 8.79
N ASN A 235 -1.35 -33.77 7.64
CA ASN A 235 -0.73 -33.98 6.33
C ASN A 235 -0.23 -32.64 5.82
N SER A 236 1.08 -32.48 5.66
CA SER A 236 1.67 -31.17 5.33
C SER A 236 2.60 -31.22 4.12
N ASN A 237 2.70 -30.09 3.43
CA ASN A 237 3.65 -29.85 2.35
C ASN A 237 4.13 -28.39 2.39
N GLY A 238 5.27 -28.17 3.05
CA GLY A 238 5.86 -26.85 3.19
C GLY A 238 4.95 -25.88 3.96
N GLY A 239 4.44 -24.85 3.28
CA GLY A 239 3.60 -23.81 3.88
C GLY A 239 2.14 -24.21 4.09
N THR A 240 1.73 -25.39 3.67
CA THR A 240 0.33 -25.84 3.80
C THR A 240 0.23 -27.12 4.62
N ALA A 241 -0.88 -27.26 5.34
CA ALA A 241 -1.20 -28.47 6.09
C ALA A 241 -2.71 -28.73 6.12
N TYR A 242 -3.10 -30.00 6.19
CA TYR A 242 -4.45 -30.43 6.53
C TYR A 242 -4.40 -31.04 7.94
N PHE A 243 -5.14 -30.44 8.86
CA PHE A 243 -5.27 -30.87 10.24
C PHE A 243 -6.65 -31.49 10.47
N ASN A 244 -6.71 -32.60 11.19
CA ASN A 244 -7.96 -33.25 11.58
C ASN A 244 -7.80 -33.97 12.93
N SER A 245 -8.90 -34.07 13.69
CA SER A 245 -8.99 -34.92 14.87
C SER A 245 -10.43 -35.38 15.06
N TYR A 246 -10.57 -36.55 15.67
CA TYR A 246 -11.85 -37.12 16.09
C TYR A 246 -12.05 -37.06 17.61
N VAL A 247 -11.15 -36.40 18.34
CA VAL A 247 -11.19 -36.29 19.80
C VAL A 247 -11.37 -34.83 20.18
N ASN A 248 -12.41 -34.54 20.97
CA ASN A 248 -12.72 -33.19 21.42
C ASN A 248 -11.64 -32.69 22.39
N ASN A 249 -10.85 -31.72 21.94
CA ASN A 249 -9.78 -31.09 22.70
C ASN A 249 -9.30 -29.84 21.94
N CYS A 250 -8.50 -28.99 22.58
CA CYS A 250 -7.77 -27.93 21.91
C CYS A 250 -6.32 -28.35 21.65
N TYR A 251 -5.91 -28.31 20.37
CA TYR A 251 -4.59 -28.73 19.94
C TYR A 251 -3.75 -27.52 19.56
N GLY A 252 -2.52 -27.46 20.05
CA GLY A 252 -1.51 -26.56 19.52
C GLY A 252 -0.99 -27.12 18.20
N VAL A 253 -1.05 -26.32 17.14
CA VAL A 253 -0.52 -26.66 15.82
C VAL A 253 0.57 -25.66 15.46
N ASP A 254 1.81 -26.14 15.39
CA ASP A 254 2.99 -25.34 15.08
C ASP A 254 3.48 -25.59 13.66
N VAL A 255 3.81 -24.52 12.92
CA VAL A 255 4.60 -24.60 11.70
C VAL A 255 6.01 -24.06 11.93
N THR A 256 7.01 -24.78 11.42
CA THR A 256 8.42 -24.34 11.45
C THR A 256 8.75 -23.51 10.21
N ALA A 257 9.09 -22.24 10.42
CA ALA A 257 9.64 -21.35 9.40
C ALA A 257 11.15 -21.23 9.57
N SER A 258 11.91 -21.32 8.48
CA SER A 258 13.36 -21.29 8.50
C SER A 258 13.96 -20.44 7.39
N ASN A 259 15.15 -19.94 7.67
CA ASN A 259 16.03 -19.32 6.70
C ASN A 259 17.49 -19.71 7.02
N CYS A 260 18.47 -19.13 6.33
CA CYS A 260 19.89 -19.46 6.55
C CYS A 260 20.45 -19.09 7.94
N PHE A 261 19.72 -18.30 8.74
CA PHE A 261 20.12 -17.92 10.10
C PHE A 261 19.47 -18.76 11.19
N GLY A 262 18.51 -19.62 10.85
CA GLY A 262 17.88 -20.52 11.79
C GLY A 262 16.39 -20.71 11.53
N SER A 263 15.74 -21.31 12.51
CA SER A 263 14.34 -21.71 12.45
C SER A 263 13.57 -21.18 13.64
N VAL A 264 12.30 -20.89 13.43
CA VAL A 264 11.35 -20.47 14.45
C VAL A 264 10.02 -21.20 14.22
N LYS A 265 9.23 -21.35 15.29
CA LYS A 265 7.88 -21.91 15.20
C LYS A 265 6.82 -20.81 15.30
N LYS A 266 5.72 -21.00 14.56
CA LYS A 266 4.48 -20.24 14.74
C LYS A 266 3.36 -21.21 15.11
N GLY A 267 2.84 -21.06 16.31
CA GLY A 267 1.71 -21.84 16.82
C GLY A 267 0.37 -21.15 16.59
N VAL A 268 -0.63 -21.96 16.30
CA VAL A 268 -2.06 -21.64 16.44
C VAL A 268 -2.71 -22.68 17.34
N THR A 269 -3.84 -22.34 17.94
CA THR A 269 -4.64 -23.27 18.74
C THR A 269 -5.92 -23.58 17.99
N ILE A 270 -6.19 -24.85 17.74
CA ILE A 270 -7.41 -25.31 17.06
C ILE A 270 -8.21 -26.16 18.04
N CYS A 271 -9.40 -25.68 18.42
CA CYS A 271 -10.30 -26.43 19.29
C CYS A 271 -11.25 -27.30 18.46
N VAL A 272 -11.28 -28.59 18.79
CA VAL A 272 -12.13 -29.59 18.14
C VAL A 272 -13.27 -29.91 19.08
N ASP A 273 -14.50 -29.80 18.59
CA ASP A 273 -15.69 -30.18 19.35
C ASP A 273 -16.76 -30.79 18.44
N ASN A 274 -17.71 -31.50 19.04
CA ASN A 274 -18.85 -32.03 18.32
C ASN A 274 -19.66 -30.87 17.74
N CYS A 275 -19.85 -30.91 16.42
CA CYS A 275 -20.86 -30.11 15.78
C CYS A 275 -22.16 -30.85 15.84
N LEU A 276 -23.20 -30.17 16.33
CA LEU A 276 -24.55 -30.69 16.30
C LEU A 276 -24.90 -30.95 14.82
N GLU A 277 -25.06 -32.22 14.45
CA GLU A 277 -25.65 -32.60 13.16
C GLU A 277 -27.14 -32.21 13.11
N ASP A 278 -27.78 -32.09 14.27
CA ASP A 278 -29.15 -31.57 14.43
C ASP A 278 -29.09 -30.27 15.22
N GLY A 279 -29.17 -29.12 14.55
CA GLY A 279 -29.42 -27.84 15.21
C GLY A 279 -30.72 -27.89 16.04
N PRO A 280 -30.96 -26.92 16.94
CA PRO A 280 -32.23 -26.87 17.66
C PRO A 280 -33.38 -26.91 16.64
N VAL A 281 -34.39 -27.73 16.88
CA VAL A 281 -35.58 -27.73 16.01
C VAL A 281 -36.34 -26.45 16.30
N TYR A 282 -36.63 -25.66 15.27
CA TYR A 282 -37.34 -24.39 15.41
C TYR A 282 -38.35 -24.17 14.30
N GLU A 283 -39.40 -23.44 14.64
CA GLU A 283 -40.43 -22.98 13.71
C GLU A 283 -40.31 -21.47 13.52
N ILE A 284 -40.43 -21.00 12.28
CA ILE A 284 -40.36 -19.58 11.92
C ILE A 284 -41.72 -19.10 11.41
N TYR A 285 -42.29 -18.09 12.04
CA TYR A 285 -43.60 -17.55 11.67
C TYR A 285 -43.77 -16.07 12.08
N PRO A 286 -44.71 -15.32 11.50
CA PRO A 286 -45.41 -15.65 10.26
C PRO A 286 -44.46 -15.59 9.05
N ASN A 287 -44.75 -16.37 8.02
CA ASN A 287 -44.09 -16.26 6.72
C ASN A 287 -45.18 -16.36 5.64
N PRO A 288 -45.58 -15.26 4.97
CA PRO A 288 -44.91 -13.95 4.96
C PRO A 288 -45.05 -13.14 6.27
N ALA A 289 -43.99 -12.39 6.63
CA ALA A 289 -43.94 -11.46 7.76
C ALA A 289 -44.11 -10.01 7.33
N LYS A 290 -44.53 -9.14 8.24
CA LYS A 290 -44.65 -7.69 8.02
C LYS A 290 -43.86 -6.89 9.05
N ASP A 291 -44.24 -7.04 10.31
CA ASP A 291 -43.66 -6.25 11.40
C ASP A 291 -42.62 -7.05 12.20
N PHE A 292 -42.87 -8.34 12.43
CA PHE A 292 -42.02 -9.24 13.21
C PHE A 292 -41.89 -10.62 12.56
N ILE A 293 -40.75 -11.27 12.80
CA ILE A 293 -40.54 -12.70 12.63
C ILE A 293 -40.34 -13.30 14.03
N TYR A 294 -41.09 -14.35 14.35
CA TYR A 294 -40.93 -15.16 15.54
C TYR A 294 -40.20 -16.45 15.21
N ILE A 295 -39.30 -16.85 16.11
CA ILE A 295 -38.59 -18.13 16.03
C ILE A 295 -38.86 -18.84 17.34
N THR A 296 -39.61 -19.93 17.27
CA THR A 296 -39.96 -20.77 18.43
C THR A 296 -39.16 -22.05 18.39
N PHE A 297 -38.43 -22.32 19.48
CA PHE A 297 -37.59 -23.50 19.61
C PHE A 297 -38.38 -24.64 20.25
N GLU A 298 -38.31 -25.84 19.67
CA GLU A 298 -38.95 -27.03 20.23
C GLU A 298 -38.19 -27.53 21.45
N ASN A 299 -38.96 -27.99 22.44
CA ASN A 299 -38.45 -28.43 23.72
C ASN A 299 -37.95 -29.88 23.61
N LYS A 300 -36.68 -30.05 23.22
CA LYS A 300 -35.96 -31.30 23.41
C LYS A 300 -34.99 -31.14 24.57
N VAL A 301 -35.49 -31.53 25.74
CA VAL A 301 -34.78 -32.04 26.92
C VAL A 301 -33.25 -32.00 26.77
N GLU A 302 -32.64 -30.87 27.14
CA GLU A 302 -31.30 -30.71 27.77
C GLU A 302 -30.49 -29.48 27.38
N ASN A 303 -30.84 -28.68 26.37
CA ASN A 303 -30.03 -27.48 26.07
C ASN A 303 -30.89 -26.25 25.87
N ASP A 304 -30.98 -25.50 26.96
CA ASP A 304 -31.60 -24.19 27.11
C ASP A 304 -30.85 -23.09 26.34
N VAL A 305 -30.62 -23.28 25.05
CA VAL A 305 -29.66 -22.47 24.32
C VAL A 305 -30.37 -21.75 23.18
N LEU A 306 -30.69 -20.48 23.45
CA LEU A 306 -31.05 -19.51 22.41
C LEU A 306 -29.85 -19.31 21.46
N PRO A 307 -30.07 -18.85 20.22
CA PRO A 307 -28.96 -18.52 19.34
C PRO A 307 -28.07 -17.42 19.92
N GLU A 308 -26.82 -17.36 19.50
CA GLU A 308 -25.93 -16.23 19.78
C GLU A 308 -26.31 -15.02 18.94
N MET A 309 -26.81 -15.28 17.72
CA MET A 309 -27.12 -14.24 16.74
C MET A 309 -28.10 -14.77 15.68
N VAL A 310 -28.94 -13.88 15.15
CA VAL A 310 -29.75 -14.13 13.96
C VAL A 310 -29.39 -13.11 12.90
N LYS A 311 -29.09 -13.58 11.68
CA LYS A 311 -28.75 -12.75 10.52
C LYS A 311 -29.80 -12.86 9.43
N LEU A 312 -30.07 -11.77 8.74
CA LEU A 312 -30.87 -11.75 7.51
C LEU A 312 -30.02 -11.31 6.33
N PHE A 313 -30.15 -12.05 5.23
CA PHE A 313 -29.51 -11.76 3.95
C PHE A 313 -30.56 -11.52 2.89
N SER A 314 -30.38 -10.49 2.07
CA SER A 314 -31.25 -10.24 0.92
C SER A 314 -31.04 -11.32 -0.15
N GLU A 315 -32.10 -11.98 -0.62
CA GLU A 315 -32.02 -12.99 -1.70
C GLU A 315 -31.45 -12.38 -2.99
N ALA A 316 -31.84 -11.13 -3.31
CA ALA A 316 -31.46 -10.46 -4.54
C ALA A 316 -29.98 -10.00 -4.58
N SER A 317 -29.40 -9.67 -3.42
CA SER A 317 -28.05 -9.07 -3.36
C SER A 317 -27.02 -9.91 -2.61
N THR A 318 -27.46 -10.98 -1.94
CA THR A 318 -26.69 -11.86 -1.04
C THR A 318 -25.96 -11.16 0.11
N LYS A 319 -26.23 -9.86 0.32
CA LYS A 319 -25.66 -9.08 1.41
C LYS A 319 -26.46 -9.23 2.69
N GLU A 320 -25.75 -9.20 3.81
CA GLU A 320 -26.34 -9.05 5.14
C GLU A 320 -27.08 -7.70 5.21
N VAL A 321 -28.33 -7.73 5.63
CA VAL A 321 -29.19 -6.54 5.78
C VAL A 321 -29.58 -6.27 7.23
N LYS A 322 -29.50 -7.29 8.09
CA LYS A 322 -29.78 -7.17 9.52
C LYS A 322 -29.06 -8.27 10.29
N SER A 323 -28.63 -7.93 11.50
CA SER A 323 -28.05 -8.85 12.47
C SER A 323 -28.59 -8.48 13.84
N VAL A 324 -29.02 -9.47 14.61
CA VAL A 324 -29.56 -9.29 15.97
C VAL A 324 -28.82 -10.22 16.91
N SER A 325 -28.24 -9.66 17.96
CA SER A 325 -27.45 -10.36 18.97
C SER A 325 -28.32 -10.95 20.09
N ALA A 326 -27.77 -11.89 20.86
CA ALA A 326 -28.46 -12.54 21.98
C ALA A 326 -29.03 -11.56 23.00
N GLU A 327 -28.33 -10.44 23.25
CA GLU A 327 -28.74 -9.41 24.22
C GLU A 327 -29.94 -8.58 23.75
N GLU A 328 -30.24 -8.59 22.45
CA GLU A 328 -31.32 -7.83 21.83
C GLU A 328 -32.60 -8.67 21.64
N PHE A 329 -32.55 -9.97 21.91
CA PHE A 329 -33.73 -10.83 21.78
C PHE A 329 -34.76 -10.52 22.85
N VAL A 330 -35.98 -10.21 22.40
CA VAL A 330 -37.16 -10.23 23.25
C VAL A 330 -37.61 -11.69 23.32
N VAL A 331 -37.42 -12.32 24.49
CA VAL A 331 -37.75 -13.72 24.75
C VAL A 331 -39.09 -13.82 25.45
N THR A 332 -39.96 -14.69 24.95
CA THR A 332 -41.22 -15.04 25.60
C THR A 332 -41.33 -16.55 25.74
N ASP A 333 -41.71 -17.00 26.94
CA ASP A 333 -41.94 -18.41 27.24
C ASP A 333 -43.43 -18.75 27.07
N ASP A 334 -43.73 -19.91 26.48
CA ASP A 334 -45.10 -20.44 26.40
C ASP A 334 -45.43 -21.44 27.53
N LEU A 335 -46.69 -21.85 27.63
CA LEU A 335 -47.19 -22.78 28.65
C LEU A 335 -46.58 -24.21 28.55
N ASN A 336 -45.81 -24.51 27.51
CA ASN A 336 -45.13 -25.79 27.29
C ASN A 336 -43.59 -25.65 27.37
N ASP A 337 -43.10 -24.57 28.00
CA ASP A 337 -41.68 -24.21 28.13
C ASP A 337 -40.96 -24.05 26.76
N LYS A 338 -41.68 -23.73 25.68
CA LYS A 338 -41.04 -23.33 24.43
C LYS A 338 -40.57 -21.88 24.54
N LYS A 339 -39.31 -21.64 24.18
CA LYS A 339 -38.75 -20.29 24.07
C LYS A 339 -39.00 -19.72 22.68
N THR A 340 -39.54 -18.51 22.63
CA THR A 340 -39.76 -17.78 21.38
C THR A 340 -39.00 -16.47 21.40
N ILE A 341 -38.23 -16.19 20.35
CA ILE A 341 -37.60 -14.88 20.15
C ILE A 341 -38.30 -14.12 19.03
N SER A 342 -38.44 -12.80 19.18
CA SER A 342 -39.01 -11.93 18.14
C SER A 342 -37.94 -11.04 17.50
N ILE A 343 -37.92 -11.00 16.17
CA ILE A 343 -37.06 -10.15 15.35
C ILE A 343 -37.94 -9.10 14.66
N THR A 344 -37.68 -7.82 14.92
CA THR A 344 -38.39 -6.73 14.22
C THR A 344 -37.90 -6.66 12.77
N VAL A 345 -38.81 -6.59 11.80
CA VAL A 345 -38.48 -6.51 10.37
C VAL A 345 -39.23 -5.40 9.63
N SER A 346 -40.03 -4.59 10.34
CA SER A 346 -40.77 -3.45 9.77
C SER A 346 -39.90 -2.37 9.13
N ASP A 347 -38.60 -2.36 9.47
CA ASP A 347 -37.58 -1.46 8.94
C ASP A 347 -36.95 -1.94 7.61
N LEU A 348 -37.23 -3.17 7.19
CA LEU A 348 -36.69 -3.75 5.97
C LEU A 348 -37.66 -3.62 4.79
N PRO A 349 -37.16 -3.47 3.55
CA PRO A 349 -38.02 -3.40 2.37
C PRO A 349 -38.72 -4.74 2.10
N ARG A 350 -39.87 -4.66 1.42
CA ARG A 350 -40.58 -5.84 0.90
C ARG A 350 -39.67 -6.67 -0.01
N GLY A 351 -39.71 -7.99 0.14
CA GLY A 351 -38.90 -8.89 -0.67
C GLY A 351 -38.63 -10.23 0.02
N THR A 352 -37.79 -11.06 -0.60
CA THR A 352 -37.35 -12.33 -0.03
C THR A 352 -35.99 -12.18 0.66
N PHE A 353 -35.85 -12.85 1.79
CA PHE A 353 -34.63 -12.90 2.58
C PHE A 353 -34.32 -14.34 3.00
N TYR A 354 -33.05 -14.59 3.31
CA TYR A 354 -32.61 -15.79 3.99
C TYR A 354 -32.26 -15.43 5.43
N LEU A 355 -32.94 -16.08 6.37
CA LEU A 355 -32.67 -16.01 7.79
C LEU A 355 -31.67 -17.12 8.13
N GLN A 356 -30.58 -16.74 8.79
CA GLN A 356 -29.54 -17.65 9.25
C GLN A 356 -29.39 -17.53 10.76
N ILE A 357 -29.54 -18.65 11.46
CA ILE A 357 -29.40 -18.71 12.92
C ILE A 357 -27.98 -19.12 13.26
N ILE A 358 -27.31 -18.36 14.14
CA ILE A 358 -25.97 -18.67 14.62
C ILE A 358 -26.06 -19.14 16.06
N HIS A 359 -25.50 -20.31 16.32
CA HIS A 359 -25.56 -20.97 17.61
C HIS A 359 -24.24 -21.68 17.89
N ASN A 360 -23.67 -21.48 19.09
CA ASN A 360 -22.32 -21.97 19.43
C ASN A 360 -21.29 -21.64 18.32
N LYS A 361 -21.31 -20.39 17.83
CA LYS A 361 -20.50 -19.88 16.71
C LYS A 361 -20.66 -20.61 15.37
N LYS A 362 -21.67 -21.47 15.22
CA LYS A 362 -21.98 -22.19 13.97
C LYS A 362 -23.20 -21.58 13.31
N ALA A 363 -23.11 -21.35 12.01
CA ALA A 363 -24.24 -20.91 11.22
C ALA A 363 -25.10 -22.13 10.82
N GLY A 364 -26.38 -22.11 11.15
CA GLY A 364 -27.36 -23.11 10.74
C GLY A 364 -27.78 -22.95 9.27
N GLU A 365 -28.73 -23.78 8.85
CA GLU A 365 -29.30 -23.71 7.51
C GLU A 365 -30.00 -22.36 7.25
N ASN A 366 -29.97 -21.94 5.98
CA ASN A 366 -30.65 -20.73 5.54
C ASN A 366 -32.15 -21.00 5.37
N VAL A 367 -32.99 -20.34 6.16
CA VAL A 367 -34.45 -20.43 6.03
C VAL A 367 -34.97 -19.26 5.21
N ARG A 368 -35.71 -19.56 4.15
CA ARG A 368 -36.29 -18.55 3.26
C ARG A 368 -37.52 -17.88 3.90
N VAL A 369 -37.48 -16.56 4.06
CA VAL A 369 -38.57 -15.75 4.62
C VAL A 369 -38.99 -14.65 3.65
N VAL A 370 -40.28 -14.36 3.57
CA VAL A 370 -40.86 -13.32 2.70
C VAL A 370 -41.38 -12.17 3.55
N LEU A 371 -41.00 -10.93 3.23
CA LEU A 371 -41.47 -9.71 3.89
C LEU A 371 -42.45 -8.94 3.00
N ASN A 372 -43.60 -8.57 3.58
CA ASN A 372 -44.77 -7.94 2.92
C ASN A 372 -45.11 -6.54 3.44
#